data_AF-A0A2N9Y0S7-F1
#
_entry.id   AF-A0A2N9Y0S7-F1
#
_cell.length_a   1.000
_cell.length_b   1.000
_cell.length_c   1.000
_cell.angle_alpha   90.00
_cell.angle_beta   90.00
_cell.angle_gamma   90.00
#
_symmetry.space_group_name_H-M   'P 1'
#
loop_
_entity.id
_entity.type
_entity.pdbx_description
1 polymer ?
#
loop_
_entity_poly.entity_id
_entity_poly.type
_entity_poly.pdbx_seq_one_letter_code
_entity_poly.pdbx_strand_id
1 'polypeptide(L)'
;MAMDGIADWVAHVIDYLASRWQRKLDDLAPQLASKFVNRTVTNYESLMKTHLRKAGFTVRFQITDFQKESLQAVMESNVGLIKSIGSQYLDKVQGQVWNCVTDGYDLSRLAQDLSKTYDITKRRAELIARDQGAKAHAVIEKAKRKELGITRAIWLHSHAGKKPRPSHLAANGKEFDVDKGMYLDGEWIQPGELINCRCCSKSIIEGIDT
;
A
#
# COMPACT_ATOMS: atom_id res chain seq x y z
N MET A 1 -37.38 26.73 -12.53
CA MET A 1 -36.59 27.95 -12.75
C MET A 1 -35.80 28.42 -11.52
N ALA A 2 -36.34 28.46 -10.29
CA ALA A 2 -35.53 28.82 -9.10
C ALA A 2 -34.62 27.68 -8.58
N MET A 3 -35.03 26.42 -8.77
CA MET A 3 -34.26 25.22 -8.38
C MET A 3 -32.98 25.03 -9.21
N ASP A 4 -33.01 25.34 -10.52
CA ASP A 4 -31.85 25.16 -11.42
C ASP A 4 -30.66 26.05 -11.03
N GLY A 5 -30.92 27.32 -10.68
CA GLY A 5 -29.86 28.25 -10.27
C GLY A 5 -29.19 27.90 -8.94
N ILE A 6 -29.93 27.31 -8.00
CA ILE A 6 -29.38 26.86 -6.71
C ILE A 6 -28.56 25.57 -6.91
N ALA A 7 -29.08 24.63 -7.70
CA ALA A 7 -28.38 23.39 -8.02
C ALA A 7 -27.04 23.66 -8.75
N ASP A 8 -27.05 24.55 -9.76
CA ASP A 8 -25.84 24.95 -10.48
C ASP A 8 -24.82 25.65 -9.57
N TRP A 9 -25.28 26.52 -8.66
CA TRP A 9 -24.40 27.17 -7.70
C TRP A 9 -23.76 26.18 -6.73
N VAL A 10 -24.54 25.23 -6.21
CA VAL A 10 -24.03 24.16 -5.32
C VAL A 10 -22.98 23.33 -6.04
N ALA A 11 -23.22 22.94 -7.29
CA ALA A 11 -22.26 22.21 -8.11
C ALA A 11 -20.93 22.98 -8.26
N HIS A 12 -20.99 24.26 -8.61
CA HIS A 12 -19.80 25.11 -8.76
C HIS A 12 -18.99 25.26 -7.46
N VAL A 13 -19.66 25.44 -6.31
CA VAL A 13 -18.98 25.55 -5.01
C VAL A 13 -18.30 24.23 -4.65
N ILE A 14 -18.98 23.11 -4.88
CA ILE A 14 -18.47 21.77 -4.61
C ILE A 14 -17.25 21.47 -5.47
N ASP A 15 -17.29 21.80 -6.77
CA ASP A 15 -16.15 21.62 -7.69
C ASP A 15 -14.97 22.50 -7.33
N TYR A 16 -15.23 23.74 -6.92
CA TYR A 16 -14.19 24.65 -6.43
C TYR A 16 -13.49 24.09 -5.18
N LEU A 17 -14.25 23.59 -4.20
CA LEU A 17 -13.71 23.00 -2.98
C LEU A 17 -12.94 21.70 -3.27
N ALA A 18 -13.48 20.83 -4.13
CA ALA A 18 -12.82 19.61 -4.56
C ALA A 18 -11.48 19.92 -5.24
N SER A 19 -11.46 20.87 -6.18
CA SER A 19 -10.26 21.31 -6.88
C SER A 19 -9.21 21.92 -5.94
N ARG A 20 -9.64 22.68 -4.93
CA ARG A 20 -8.72 23.23 -3.91
C ARG A 20 -8.11 22.13 -3.05
N TRP A 21 -8.90 21.13 -2.69
CA TRP A 21 -8.44 20.03 -1.87
C TRP A 21 -7.54 19.06 -2.64
N GLN A 22 -7.85 18.80 -3.92
CA GLN A 22 -6.99 18.02 -4.82
C GLN A 22 -5.60 18.65 -4.94
N ARG A 23 -5.51 19.97 -5.14
CA ARG A 23 -4.21 20.68 -5.17
C ARG A 23 -3.41 20.48 -3.88
N LYS A 24 -4.05 20.56 -2.71
CA LYS A 24 -3.37 20.29 -1.44
C LYS A 24 -2.85 18.85 -1.35
N LEU A 25 -3.60 17.87 -1.85
CA LEU A 25 -3.13 16.49 -1.90
C LEU A 25 -1.97 16.31 -2.88
N ASP A 26 -1.97 17.02 -4.00
CA ASP A 26 -0.88 16.99 -4.97
C ASP A 26 0.45 17.42 -4.33
N ASP A 27 0.41 18.39 -3.42
CA ASP A 27 1.59 18.87 -2.67
C ASP A 27 1.99 17.95 -1.50
N LEU A 28 1.02 17.35 -0.80
CA LEU A 28 1.27 16.56 0.42
C LEU A 28 1.59 15.10 0.14
N ALA A 29 0.99 14.50 -0.90
CA ALA A 29 1.15 13.08 -1.19
C ALA A 29 2.62 12.68 -1.44
N PRO A 30 3.44 13.44 -2.20
CA PRO A 30 4.86 13.13 -2.37
C PRO A 30 5.63 13.13 -1.05
N GLN A 31 5.35 14.08 -0.14
CA GLN A 31 6.03 14.19 1.15
C GLN A 31 5.67 13.01 2.07
N LEU A 32 4.40 12.62 2.10
CA LEU A 32 3.92 11.49 2.88
C LEU A 32 4.49 10.17 2.33
N ALA A 33 4.47 9.98 1.01
CA ALA A 33 5.04 8.82 0.36
C ALA A 33 6.55 8.71 0.65
N SER A 34 7.29 9.81 0.50
CA SER A 34 8.73 9.85 0.81
C SER A 34 9.01 9.46 2.27
N LYS A 35 8.28 10.03 3.25
CA LYS A 35 8.43 9.68 4.66
C LYS A 35 8.12 8.21 4.94
N PHE A 36 7.04 7.70 4.35
CA PHE A 36 6.61 6.31 4.49
C PHE A 36 7.68 5.33 3.99
N VAL A 37 8.18 5.61 2.79
CA VAL A 37 9.19 4.81 2.11
C VAL A 37 10.53 4.84 2.88
N ASN A 38 11.01 6.02 3.26
CA ASN A 38 12.22 6.19 4.08
C ASN A 38 12.13 5.46 5.42
N ARG A 39 10.96 5.50 6.06
CA ARG A 39 10.72 4.80 7.33
C ARG A 39 10.73 3.29 7.14
N THR A 40 10.17 2.79 6.05
CA THR A 40 10.17 1.36 5.71
C THR A 40 11.59 0.84 5.49
N VAL A 41 12.39 1.54 4.69
CA VAL A 41 13.82 1.21 4.47
C VAL A 41 14.58 1.18 5.79
N THR A 42 14.46 2.24 6.59
CA THR A 42 15.19 2.37 7.87
C THR A 42 14.82 1.25 8.85
N ASN A 43 13.52 0.94 8.96
CA ASN A 43 13.05 -0.14 9.83
C ASN A 43 13.57 -1.51 9.37
N TYR A 44 13.51 -1.77 8.06
CA TYR A 44 14.04 -3.01 7.48
C TYR A 44 15.53 -3.16 7.76
N GLU A 45 16.33 -2.12 7.49
CA GLU A 45 17.78 -2.16 7.73
C GLU A 45 18.12 -2.41 9.19
N SER A 46 17.38 -1.81 10.12
CA SER A 46 17.57 -2.02 11.56
C SER A 46 17.30 -3.48 11.97
N LEU A 47 16.19 -4.06 11.46
CA LEU A 47 15.84 -5.46 11.69
C LEU A 47 16.88 -6.41 11.09
N MET A 48 17.25 -6.19 9.84
CA MET A 48 18.24 -7.01 9.15
C MET A 48 19.61 -6.94 9.84
N LYS A 49 20.09 -5.75 10.25
CA LYS A 49 21.33 -5.61 11.04
C LYS A 49 21.26 -6.42 12.32
N THR A 50 20.12 -6.42 13.00
CA THR A 50 19.91 -7.20 14.23
C THR A 50 20.00 -8.70 13.95
N HIS A 51 19.38 -9.19 12.87
CA HIS A 51 19.44 -10.60 12.49
C HIS A 51 20.86 -11.03 12.07
N LEU A 52 21.53 -10.25 11.23
CA LEU A 52 22.91 -10.51 10.80
C LEU A 52 23.88 -10.51 11.98
N ARG A 53 23.74 -9.54 12.91
CA ARG A 53 24.58 -9.48 14.11
C ARG A 53 24.40 -10.70 15.01
N LYS A 54 23.16 -11.20 15.15
CA LYS A 54 22.88 -12.46 15.86
C LYS A 54 23.52 -13.66 15.16
N ALA A 55 23.58 -13.65 13.84
CA ALA A 55 24.25 -14.67 13.04
C ALA A 55 25.78 -14.51 12.98
N GLY A 56 26.36 -13.51 13.66
CA GLY A 56 27.81 -13.27 13.69
C GLY A 56 28.35 -12.32 12.61
N PHE A 57 27.49 -11.72 11.79
CA PHE A 57 27.87 -10.84 10.68
C PHE A 57 27.63 -9.35 11.02
N THR A 58 28.57 -8.49 10.66
CA THR A 58 28.38 -7.04 10.67
C THR A 58 28.40 -6.52 9.25
N VAL A 59 27.26 -5.97 8.78
CA VAL A 59 27.12 -5.46 7.41
C VAL A 59 26.79 -3.97 7.44
N ARG A 60 27.49 -3.18 6.62
CA ARG A 60 27.08 -1.82 6.27
C ARG A 60 26.21 -1.87 5.03
N PHE A 61 24.94 -1.52 5.19
CA PHE A 61 24.06 -1.32 4.05
C PHE A 61 24.37 0.03 3.39
N GLN A 62 24.55 -0.01 2.07
CA GLN A 62 24.54 1.18 1.21
C GLN A 62 23.30 1.10 0.32
N ILE A 63 22.74 2.26 -0.05
CA ILE A 63 21.65 2.33 -1.02
C ILE A 63 22.27 2.24 -2.42
N THR A 64 21.98 1.16 -3.14
CA THR A 64 22.40 0.99 -4.55
C THR A 64 21.45 1.69 -5.52
N ASP A 65 21.87 1.86 -6.78
CA ASP A 65 21.01 2.49 -7.79
C ASP A 65 19.77 1.65 -8.13
N PHE A 66 19.88 0.31 -8.11
CA PHE A 66 18.73 -0.60 -8.23
C PHE A 66 17.71 -0.39 -7.10
N GLN A 67 18.19 -0.13 -5.88
CA GLN A 67 17.32 0.22 -4.76
C GLN A 67 16.64 1.56 -4.99
N LYS A 68 17.32 2.57 -5.54
CA LYS A 68 16.70 3.88 -5.84
C LYS A 68 15.55 3.76 -6.83
N GLU A 69 15.73 3.02 -7.92
CA GLU A 69 14.69 2.80 -8.93
C GLU A 69 13.47 2.07 -8.34
N SER A 70 13.73 0.98 -7.62
CA SER A 70 12.68 0.22 -6.92
C SER A 70 11.93 1.09 -5.89
N LEU A 71 12.66 1.95 -5.17
CA LEU A 71 12.12 2.86 -4.18
C LEU A 71 11.26 3.97 -4.83
N GLN A 72 11.68 4.46 -5.99
CA GLN A 72 10.94 5.45 -6.76
C GLN A 72 9.61 4.89 -7.26
N ALA A 73 9.60 3.67 -7.81
CA ALA A 73 8.36 3.02 -8.25
C ALA A 73 7.36 2.83 -7.09
N VAL A 74 7.86 2.41 -5.91
CA VAL A 74 7.05 2.31 -4.69
C VAL A 74 6.52 3.68 -4.26
N MET A 75 7.33 4.74 -4.36
CA MET A 75 6.92 6.10 -4.03
C MET A 75 5.80 6.59 -4.96
N GLU A 76 5.94 6.42 -6.28
CA GLU A 76 4.93 6.83 -7.27
C GLU A 76 3.60 6.11 -7.07
N SER A 77 3.65 4.80 -6.83
CA SER A 77 2.45 4.01 -6.50
C SER A 77 1.74 4.51 -5.25
N ASN A 78 2.51 4.80 -4.18
CA ASN A 78 1.98 5.38 -2.94
C ASN A 78 1.34 6.75 -3.16
N VAL A 79 1.96 7.62 -3.95
CA VAL A 79 1.41 8.94 -4.28
C VAL A 79 0.06 8.79 -4.99
N GLY A 80 -0.03 7.93 -5.99
CA GLY A 80 -1.29 7.66 -6.70
C GLY A 80 -2.39 7.15 -5.76
N LEU A 81 -2.04 6.23 -4.86
CA LEU A 81 -3.00 5.67 -3.91
C LEU A 81 -3.46 6.69 -2.87
N ILE A 82 -2.57 7.51 -2.31
CA ILE A 82 -2.92 8.60 -1.38
C ILE A 82 -3.90 9.57 -2.06
N LYS A 83 -3.58 10.02 -3.28
CA LYS A 83 -4.46 10.91 -4.06
C LYS A 83 -5.83 10.27 -4.29
N SER A 84 -5.86 8.98 -4.63
CA SER A 84 -7.10 8.25 -4.92
C SER A 84 -8.05 8.09 -3.73
N ILE A 85 -7.54 8.07 -2.47
CA ILE A 85 -8.41 8.03 -1.28
C ILE A 85 -9.28 9.28 -1.24
N GLY A 86 -8.64 10.39 -1.56
CA GLY A 86 -9.26 11.68 -1.51
C GLY A 86 -10.23 11.96 -2.65
N SER A 87 -9.77 11.78 -3.89
CA SER A 87 -10.63 12.02 -5.06
C SER A 87 -11.90 11.16 -4.99
N GLN A 88 -11.77 9.87 -4.72
CA GLN A 88 -12.93 8.97 -4.61
C GLN A 88 -13.88 9.34 -3.46
N TYR A 89 -13.37 9.91 -2.37
CA TYR A 89 -14.23 10.38 -1.28
C TYR A 89 -15.01 11.62 -1.72
N LEU A 90 -14.31 12.60 -2.30
CA LEU A 90 -14.94 13.81 -2.80
C LEU A 90 -16.01 13.48 -3.84
N ASP A 91 -15.67 12.72 -4.89
CA ASP A 91 -16.61 12.34 -5.97
C ASP A 91 -17.92 11.75 -5.42
N LYS A 92 -17.82 10.89 -4.39
CA LYS A 92 -19.00 10.31 -3.72
C LYS A 92 -19.80 11.34 -2.94
N VAL A 93 -19.14 12.23 -2.21
CA VAL A 93 -19.80 13.33 -1.50
C VAL A 93 -20.53 14.24 -2.48
N GLN A 94 -19.89 14.59 -3.62
CA GLN A 94 -20.52 15.42 -4.65
C GLN A 94 -21.82 14.77 -5.16
N GLY A 95 -21.76 13.49 -5.53
CA GLY A 95 -22.92 12.75 -6.02
C GLY A 95 -24.04 12.62 -4.96
N GLN A 96 -23.68 12.40 -3.69
CA GLN A 96 -24.66 12.32 -2.59
C GLN A 96 -25.35 13.67 -2.35
N VAL A 97 -24.61 14.78 -2.38
CA VAL A 97 -25.20 16.12 -2.25
C VAL A 97 -26.09 16.44 -3.45
N TRP A 98 -25.66 16.10 -4.68
CA TRP A 98 -26.48 16.28 -5.87
C TRP A 98 -27.81 15.52 -5.76
N ASN A 99 -27.76 14.24 -5.41
CA ASN A 99 -28.97 13.44 -5.21
C ASN A 99 -29.88 14.02 -4.12
N CYS A 100 -29.30 14.55 -3.03
CA CYS A 100 -30.09 15.21 -1.99
C CYS A 100 -30.81 16.46 -2.52
N VAL A 101 -30.17 17.25 -3.37
CA VAL A 101 -30.78 18.46 -3.97
C VAL A 101 -31.90 18.07 -4.95
N THR A 102 -31.69 17.03 -5.77
CA THR A 102 -32.70 16.57 -6.75
C THR A 102 -33.88 15.87 -6.10
N ASP A 103 -33.66 15.16 -4.99
CA ASP A 103 -34.68 14.33 -4.33
C ASP A 103 -35.47 15.09 -3.24
N GLY A 104 -35.39 16.43 -3.22
CA GLY A 104 -36.20 17.26 -2.33
C GLY A 104 -35.62 17.50 -0.93
N TYR A 105 -34.29 17.49 -0.79
CA TYR A 105 -33.56 17.89 0.43
C TYR A 105 -33.77 16.98 1.66
N ASP A 106 -33.75 15.67 1.49
CA ASP A 106 -33.67 14.74 2.62
C ASP A 106 -32.28 14.75 3.27
N LEU A 107 -32.09 15.70 4.19
CA LEU A 107 -30.84 15.90 4.92
C LEU A 107 -30.50 14.73 5.86
N SER A 108 -31.53 14.01 6.36
CA SER A 108 -31.32 12.86 7.24
C SER A 108 -30.67 11.71 6.46
N ARG A 109 -31.21 11.40 5.29
CA ARG A 109 -30.64 10.41 4.39
C ARG A 109 -29.25 10.81 3.91
N LEU A 110 -29.05 12.08 3.53
CA LEU A 110 -27.74 12.59 3.15
C LEU A 110 -26.70 12.37 4.26
N ALA A 111 -27.02 12.72 5.51
CA ALA A 111 -26.11 12.52 6.64
C ALA A 111 -25.73 11.04 6.85
N GLN A 112 -26.70 10.13 6.73
CA GLN A 112 -26.45 8.68 6.81
C GLN A 112 -25.55 8.19 5.69
N ASP A 113 -25.78 8.65 4.46
CA ASP A 113 -25.03 8.22 3.29
C ASP A 113 -23.60 8.78 3.29
N LEU A 114 -23.40 10.03 3.75
CA LEU A 114 -22.07 10.60 3.97
C LEU A 114 -21.28 9.84 5.05
N SER A 115 -21.95 9.47 6.15
CA SER A 115 -21.34 8.68 7.23
C SER A 115 -20.87 7.31 6.73
N LYS A 116 -21.71 6.59 5.97
CA LYS A 116 -21.33 5.31 5.34
C LYS A 116 -20.15 5.46 4.38
N THR A 117 -20.15 6.52 3.57
CA THR A 117 -19.05 6.83 2.65
C THR A 117 -17.75 7.03 3.40
N TYR A 118 -17.76 7.80 4.49
CA TYR A 118 -16.60 8.00 5.35
C TYR A 118 -16.05 6.68 5.90
N ASP A 119 -16.90 5.79 6.40
CA ASP A 119 -16.48 4.49 6.94
C ASP A 119 -15.87 3.56 5.87
N ILE A 120 -16.35 3.62 4.63
CA ILE A 120 -15.76 2.91 3.50
C ILE A 120 -14.38 3.48 3.18
N THR A 121 -14.26 4.81 3.09
CA THR A 121 -12.99 5.49 2.82
C THR A 121 -11.95 5.21 3.90
N LYS A 122 -12.36 5.21 5.18
CA LYS A 122 -11.49 4.85 6.30
C LYS A 122 -10.96 3.43 6.17
N ARG A 123 -11.83 2.44 5.94
CA ARG A 123 -11.42 1.04 5.73
C ARG A 123 -10.48 0.87 4.53
N ARG A 124 -10.73 1.62 3.45
CA ARG A 124 -9.86 1.65 2.27
C ARG A 124 -8.48 2.23 2.59
N ALA A 125 -8.41 3.33 3.33
CA ALA A 125 -7.15 3.92 3.75
C ALA A 125 -6.32 2.94 4.62
N GLU A 126 -6.97 2.25 5.57
CA GLU A 126 -6.32 1.21 6.39
C GLU A 126 -5.82 0.03 5.57
N LEU A 127 -6.58 -0.38 4.53
CA LEU A 127 -6.16 -1.43 3.61
C LEU A 127 -4.92 -1.01 2.81
N ILE A 128 -4.95 0.19 2.22
CA ILE A 128 -3.85 0.76 1.44
C ILE A 128 -2.59 0.87 2.29
N ALA A 129 -2.68 1.42 3.51
CA ALA A 129 -1.52 1.59 4.38
C ALA A 129 -0.83 0.24 4.69
N ARG A 130 -1.62 -0.80 4.98
CA ARG A 130 -1.09 -2.15 5.26
C ARG A 130 -0.51 -2.80 3.99
N ASP A 131 -1.23 -2.70 2.88
CA ASP A 131 -0.85 -3.26 1.59
C ASP A 131 0.47 -2.68 1.07
N GLN A 132 0.55 -1.36 1.04
CA GLN A 132 1.72 -0.66 0.55
C GLN A 132 2.94 -0.85 1.47
N GLY A 133 2.72 -1.06 2.76
CA GLY A 133 3.79 -1.41 3.70
C GLY A 133 4.39 -2.77 3.41
N ALA A 134 3.53 -3.77 3.18
CA ALA A 134 3.96 -5.12 2.82
C ALA A 134 4.71 -5.15 1.49
N LYS A 135 4.19 -4.45 0.47
CA LYS A 135 4.83 -4.35 -0.85
C LYS A 135 6.17 -3.64 -0.81
N ALA A 136 6.24 -2.49 -0.13
CA ALA A 136 7.50 -1.76 0.03
C ALA A 136 8.55 -2.63 0.74
N HIS A 137 8.16 -3.35 1.79
CA HIS A 137 9.04 -4.29 2.47
C HIS A 137 9.54 -5.40 1.52
N ALA A 138 8.64 -6.04 0.78
CA ALA A 138 8.99 -7.12 -0.15
C ALA A 138 9.99 -6.67 -1.23
N VAL A 139 9.79 -5.47 -1.79
CA VAL A 139 10.68 -4.88 -2.79
C VAL A 139 12.08 -4.62 -2.21
N ILE A 140 12.15 -4.00 -1.02
CA ILE A 140 13.43 -3.72 -0.34
C ILE A 140 14.14 -5.02 0.05
N GLU A 141 13.39 -5.99 0.55
CA GLU A 141 13.89 -7.30 0.96
C GLU A 141 14.50 -8.05 -0.22
N LYS A 142 13.82 -8.10 -1.36
CA LYS A 142 14.34 -8.66 -2.60
C LYS A 142 15.63 -7.97 -3.04
N ALA A 143 15.66 -6.64 -3.06
CA ALA A 143 16.84 -5.88 -3.46
C ALA A 143 18.04 -6.16 -2.54
N LYS A 144 17.83 -6.20 -1.23
CA LYS A 144 18.88 -6.47 -0.23
C LYS A 144 19.39 -7.90 -0.30
N ARG A 145 18.52 -8.88 -0.55
CA ARG A 145 18.95 -10.28 -0.75
C ARG A 145 19.84 -10.42 -1.98
N LYS A 146 19.46 -9.77 -3.09
CA LYS A 146 20.24 -9.77 -4.32
C LYS A 146 21.65 -9.20 -4.11
N GLU A 147 21.76 -8.10 -3.36
CA GLU A 147 23.06 -7.51 -2.97
C GLU A 147 23.93 -8.45 -2.13
N LEU A 148 23.31 -9.21 -1.23
CA LEU A 148 24.00 -10.19 -0.39
C LEU A 148 24.29 -11.51 -1.10
N GLY A 149 23.93 -11.65 -2.39
CA GLY A 149 24.09 -12.90 -3.14
C GLY A 149 23.15 -14.02 -2.68
N ILE A 150 22.09 -13.70 -1.92
CA ILE A 150 21.13 -14.68 -1.43
C ILE A 150 20.15 -15.01 -2.56
N THR A 151 20.23 -16.24 -3.07
CA THR A 151 19.43 -16.71 -4.21
C THR A 151 18.18 -17.50 -3.79
N ARG A 152 18.16 -18.03 -2.57
CA ARG A 152 17.10 -18.93 -2.08
C ARG A 152 16.49 -18.43 -0.77
N ALA A 153 15.19 -18.61 -0.63
CA ALA A 153 14.45 -18.28 0.58
C ALA A 153 13.29 -19.26 0.79
N ILE A 154 12.82 -19.37 2.03
CA ILE A 154 11.65 -20.14 2.42
C ILE A 154 10.46 -19.20 2.53
N TRP A 155 9.36 -19.56 1.87
CA TRP A 155 8.09 -18.85 1.96
C TRP A 155 7.44 -19.07 3.33
N LEU A 156 7.03 -17.99 3.99
CA LEU A 156 6.37 -18.04 5.30
C LEU A 156 4.98 -17.40 5.22
N HIS A 157 3.95 -18.22 5.43
CA HIS A 157 2.59 -17.73 5.58
C HIS A 157 2.39 -17.21 7.01
N SER A 158 1.84 -16.01 7.18
CA SER A 158 1.69 -15.41 8.52
C SER A 158 0.52 -15.95 9.34
N HIS A 159 -0.40 -16.69 8.74
CA HIS A 159 -1.62 -17.21 9.40
C HIS A 159 -2.55 -16.13 9.99
N ALA A 160 -2.24 -14.85 9.81
CA ALA A 160 -2.99 -13.72 10.38
C ALA A 160 -4.27 -13.35 9.59
N GLY A 161 -4.48 -13.95 8.41
CA GLY A 161 -5.62 -13.67 7.55
C GLY A 161 -6.88 -14.46 7.95
N LYS A 162 -8.04 -13.78 8.05
CA LYS A 162 -9.33 -14.46 8.30
C LYS A 162 -9.73 -15.43 7.17
N LYS A 163 -9.35 -15.10 5.94
CA LYS A 163 -9.56 -15.91 4.73
C LYS A 163 -8.23 -16.02 3.99
N PRO A 164 -7.35 -16.96 4.38
CA PRO A 164 -6.06 -17.14 3.73
C PRO A 164 -6.23 -17.71 2.32
N ARG A 165 -5.32 -17.37 1.40
CA ARG A 165 -5.28 -17.96 0.06
C ARG A 165 -4.74 -19.40 0.16
N PRO A 166 -5.44 -20.43 -0.35
CA PRO A 166 -4.99 -21.83 -0.23
C PRO A 166 -3.60 -22.07 -0.83
N SER A 167 -3.29 -21.45 -1.97
CA SER A 167 -1.98 -21.49 -2.62
C SER A 167 -0.86 -20.95 -1.72
N HIS A 168 -1.08 -19.82 -1.06
CA HIS A 168 -0.12 -19.22 -0.13
C HIS A 168 0.06 -20.05 1.15
N LEU A 169 -0.99 -20.73 1.62
CA LEU A 169 -0.88 -21.68 2.72
C LEU A 169 -0.04 -22.90 2.31
N ALA A 170 -0.31 -23.46 1.14
CA ALA A 170 0.43 -24.59 0.59
C ALA A 170 1.89 -24.23 0.23
N ALA A 171 2.19 -22.95 0.03
CA ALA A 171 3.54 -22.43 -0.15
C ALA A 171 4.34 -22.37 1.17
N ASN A 172 3.68 -22.35 2.33
CA ASN A 172 4.35 -22.21 3.61
C ASN A 172 5.41 -23.31 3.83
N GLY A 173 6.64 -22.89 4.16
CA GLY A 173 7.77 -23.79 4.37
C GLY A 173 8.48 -24.23 3.08
N LYS A 174 8.00 -23.84 1.89
CA LYS A 174 8.64 -24.20 0.63
C LYS A 174 9.70 -23.20 0.21
N GLU A 175 10.76 -23.71 -0.39
CA GLU A 175 11.84 -22.91 -0.98
C GLU A 175 11.40 -22.25 -2.29
N PHE A 176 11.89 -21.04 -2.54
CA PHE A 176 11.71 -20.32 -3.79
C PHE A 176 12.97 -19.52 -4.17
N ASP A 177 13.07 -19.22 -5.46
CA ASP A 177 14.11 -18.37 -6.03
C ASP A 177 13.81 -16.89 -5.73
N VAL A 178 14.75 -16.19 -5.11
CA VAL A 178 14.53 -14.80 -4.67
C VAL A 178 14.31 -13.84 -5.84
N ASP A 179 14.96 -14.04 -6.98
CA ASP A 179 14.85 -13.15 -8.15
C ASP A 179 13.53 -13.39 -8.89
N LYS A 180 13.08 -14.64 -9.00
CA LYS A 180 11.83 -15.02 -9.68
C LYS A 180 10.58 -14.96 -8.79
N GLY A 181 10.68 -15.35 -7.53
CA GLY A 181 9.55 -15.56 -6.63
C GLY A 181 9.05 -17.01 -6.66
N MET A 182 7.82 -17.22 -6.18
CA MET A 182 7.15 -18.52 -6.22
C MET A 182 6.00 -18.49 -7.21
N TYR A 183 5.86 -19.53 -8.03
CA TYR A 183 4.74 -19.66 -8.95
C TYR A 183 3.47 -20.12 -8.22
N LEU A 184 2.51 -19.22 -8.08
CA LEU A 184 1.25 -19.43 -7.36
C LEU A 184 0.11 -18.84 -8.20
N ASP A 185 -1.00 -19.58 -8.28
CA ASP A 185 -2.23 -19.13 -8.95
C ASP A 185 -2.04 -18.64 -10.40
N GLY A 186 -1.05 -19.17 -11.12
CA GLY A 186 -0.76 -18.82 -12.51
C GLY A 186 0.32 -17.75 -12.70
N GLU A 187 0.84 -17.16 -11.62
CA GLU A 187 1.75 -16.02 -11.65
C GLU A 187 2.99 -16.23 -10.77
N TRP A 188 4.11 -15.61 -11.14
CA TRP A 188 5.30 -15.55 -10.29
C TRP A 188 5.18 -14.38 -9.32
N ILE A 189 5.10 -14.68 -8.03
CA ILE A 189 4.87 -13.67 -6.99
C ILE A 189 5.88 -13.76 -5.86
N GLN A 190 6.17 -12.62 -5.25
CA GLN A 190 6.94 -12.51 -4.03
C GLN A 190 6.03 -12.57 -2.78
N PRO A 191 6.54 -13.03 -1.63
CA PRO A 191 5.82 -12.92 -0.37
C PRO A 191 5.46 -11.45 -0.08
N GLY A 192 4.20 -11.19 0.25
CA GLY A 192 3.73 -9.83 0.55
C GLY A 192 3.39 -8.96 -0.66
N GLU A 193 3.59 -9.44 -1.88
CA GLU A 193 3.36 -8.66 -3.11
C GLU A 193 1.88 -8.50 -3.47
N LEU A 194 1.08 -9.56 -3.33
CA LEU A 194 -0.35 -9.49 -3.65
C LEU A 194 -1.13 -8.63 -2.66
N ILE A 195 -2.26 -8.10 -3.12
CA ILE A 195 -3.09 -7.20 -2.32
C ILE A 195 -3.43 -7.79 -0.94
N ASN A 196 -3.20 -7.03 0.13
CA ASN A 196 -3.49 -7.43 1.51
C ASN A 196 -2.80 -8.77 1.92
N CYS A 197 -1.74 -9.17 1.22
CA CYS A 197 -0.92 -10.31 1.59
C CYS A 197 -0.08 -9.98 2.80
N ARG A 198 0.04 -10.93 3.72
CA ARG A 198 0.87 -10.81 4.92
C ARG A 198 1.92 -11.90 4.99
N CYS A 199 2.19 -12.57 3.87
CA CYS A 199 3.26 -13.57 3.82
C CYS A 199 4.62 -12.85 3.89
N CYS A 200 5.59 -13.52 4.49
CA CYS A 200 6.97 -13.09 4.57
C CYS A 200 7.88 -14.22 4.09
N SER A 201 9.19 -14.06 4.27
CA SER A 201 10.16 -15.08 3.89
C SER A 201 11.35 -15.11 4.83
N LYS A 202 11.97 -16.28 4.94
CA LYS A 202 13.25 -16.47 5.61
C LYS A 202 14.32 -16.72 4.55
N SER A 203 15.37 -15.90 4.52
CA SER A 203 16.54 -16.15 3.66
C SER A 203 17.21 -17.47 4.02
N ILE A 204 17.68 -18.22 3.04
CA ILE A 204 18.58 -19.36 3.25
C ILE A 204 20.00 -18.82 3.01
N ILE A 205 20.84 -18.82 4.04
CA ILE A 205 22.23 -18.38 3.93
C ILE A 205 23.12 -19.62 3.85
N GLU A 206 23.71 -19.84 2.68
CA GLU A 206 24.66 -20.92 2.45
C GLU A 206 25.83 -20.82 3.44
N GLY A 207 26.13 -21.92 4.14
CA GLY A 207 27.18 -21.98 5.16
C GLY A 207 26.73 -21.68 6.60
N ILE A 208 25.48 -21.28 6.84
CA ILE A 208 24.91 -21.09 8.19
C ILE A 208 23.66 -21.96 8.39
N ASP A 209 22.71 -21.86 7.46
CA ASP A 209 21.52 -22.70 7.48
C ASP A 209 21.91 -24.07 6.87
N THR A 210 22.15 -25.05 7.74
CA THR A 210 22.36 -26.47 7.40
C THR A 210 21.10 -27.28 7.71
#